data_AF-A0A6C0C8Q8-F1
#
_entry.id   AF-A0A6C0C8Q8-F1
#
_cell.length_a   1.000
_cell.length_b   1.000
_cell.length_c   1.000
_cell.angle_alpha   90.00
_cell.angle_beta   90.00
_cell.angle_gamma   90.00
#
_symmetry.space_group_name_H-M   'P 1'
#
loop_
_entity.id
_entity.type
_entity.pdbx_description
1 polymer ?
#
loop_
_entity_poly.entity_id
_entity_poly.type
_entity_poly.pdbx_seq_one_letter_code
_entity_poly.pdbx_strand_id
1 'polypeptide(L)'
;MNKNIRVKILCNWTNSKQICQQLNNNVNTLKHIEITWLDTDIDYYFIFNSPFNGELFQPNKTILIKTNNAPNIYEHEPLNFLKIIPTDCDLESINFLNLLEGIIYHLEGIPYESVQVGPDTLTYQRYFTNITKPVKHICFLHCCSIGHASRMILNQIVSKVLRELINELDYLYIVNIGENIVETDFINEKIRIINYSNNTQLFEKPTLNLMRCFSKYHQDAKILYLHTKGITYPSDYVQISDWRNLLIFFLVERYRTCLKLLDEYDVVGSNFSLDPHPHFSGNFWWSTSKHINTLPEIISNVRHDCEWWLFNNNPNVKKSVLYTSNVNHYTTPYPTSIYDPDAINEK
;
A
#
# COMPACT_ATOMS: atom_id res chain seq x y z
N MET A 1 -28.51 28.66 13.73
CA MET A 1 -27.82 29.15 12.51
C MET A 1 -26.38 28.66 12.63
N ASN A 2 -25.98 27.63 11.86
CA ASN A 2 -24.60 27.13 11.91
C ASN A 2 -23.70 28.14 11.18
N LYS A 3 -22.91 28.93 11.93
CA LYS A 3 -21.84 29.74 11.36
C LYS A 3 -20.78 28.80 10.79
N ASN A 4 -20.32 29.03 9.56
CA ASN A 4 -19.16 28.31 9.02
C ASN A 4 -17.89 28.80 9.73
N ILE A 5 -17.03 27.85 10.12
CA ILE A 5 -15.70 28.08 10.67
C ILE A 5 -14.79 28.50 9.53
N ARG A 6 -14.25 29.71 9.59
CA ARG A 6 -13.43 30.30 8.53
C ARG A 6 -11.96 30.02 8.79
N VAL A 7 -11.31 29.43 7.81
CA VAL A 7 -9.93 28.95 7.91
C VAL A 7 -9.09 29.59 6.82
N LYS A 8 -7.93 30.11 7.21
CA LYS A 8 -6.92 30.61 6.27
C LYS A 8 -5.70 29.69 6.30
N ILE A 9 -5.32 29.20 5.13
CA ILE A 9 -4.15 28.31 4.96
C ILE A 9 -3.00 29.14 4.42
N LEU A 10 -1.84 29.05 5.07
CA LEU A 10 -0.61 29.74 4.73
C LEU A 10 0.53 28.72 4.57
N CYS A 11 1.43 28.95 3.61
CA CYS A 11 2.60 28.09 3.39
C CYS A 11 3.76 28.90 2.82
N ASN A 12 4.96 28.33 2.72
CA ASN A 12 6.15 29.10 2.35
C ASN A 12 6.44 29.17 0.84
N TRP A 13 5.60 28.56 -0.01
CA TRP A 13 5.82 28.49 -1.47
C TRP A 13 4.72 29.15 -2.31
N THR A 14 3.55 29.46 -1.76
CA THR A 14 2.47 30.14 -2.49
C THR A 14 1.57 30.93 -1.54
N ASN A 15 0.83 31.92 -2.07
CA ASN A 15 -0.10 32.73 -1.29
C ASN A 15 -1.45 32.03 -1.09
N SER A 16 -2.19 32.46 -0.06
CA SER A 16 -3.48 31.89 0.34
C SER A 16 -4.54 31.94 -0.77
N LYS A 17 -4.50 32.96 -1.64
CA LYS A 17 -5.42 33.09 -2.77
C LYS A 17 -5.20 31.98 -3.81
N GLN A 18 -3.94 31.68 -4.12
CA GLN A 18 -3.58 30.59 -5.04
C GLN A 18 -3.97 29.23 -4.47
N ILE A 19 -3.76 28.99 -3.17
CA ILE A 19 -4.22 27.79 -2.47
C ILE A 19 -5.74 27.64 -2.62
N CYS A 20 -6.51 28.69 -2.32
CA CYS A 20 -7.96 28.65 -2.43
C CYS A 20 -8.42 28.36 -3.87
N GLN A 21 -7.73 28.89 -4.88
CA GLN A 21 -8.04 28.61 -6.29
C GLN A 21 -7.77 27.16 -6.68
N GLN A 22 -6.70 26.55 -6.17
CA GLN A 22 -6.37 25.14 -6.42
C GLN A 22 -7.38 24.18 -5.79
N LEU A 23 -7.90 24.51 -4.61
CA LEU A 23 -8.83 23.66 -3.88
C LEU A 23 -10.25 23.65 -4.47
N ASN A 24 -10.63 24.64 -5.29
CA ASN A 24 -12.03 24.90 -5.64
C ASN A 24 -12.52 24.28 -6.97
N ASN A 25 -12.21 23.00 -7.23
CA ASN A 25 -12.88 22.22 -8.29
C ASN A 25 -13.03 20.72 -8.02
N ASN A 26 -12.67 20.20 -6.83
CA ASN A 26 -12.98 18.82 -6.48
C ASN A 26 -13.25 18.70 -4.97
N VAL A 27 -14.34 17.98 -4.67
CA VAL A 27 -14.83 17.58 -3.35
C VAL A 27 -15.71 18.64 -2.67
N ASN A 28 -17.01 18.33 -2.63
CA ASN A 28 -18.01 19.00 -1.80
C ASN A 28 -17.45 19.27 -0.40
N THR A 29 -17.21 20.56 -0.11
CA THR A 29 -17.39 21.20 1.20
C THR A 29 -17.16 20.30 2.41
N LEU A 30 -16.04 20.50 3.12
CA LEU A 30 -15.95 20.20 4.54
C LEU A 30 -17.07 20.99 5.22
N LYS A 31 -18.23 20.36 5.47
CA LYS A 31 -19.56 21.01 5.60
C LYS A 31 -19.60 22.32 6.39
N HIS A 32 -18.86 22.40 7.49
CA HIS A 32 -18.85 23.54 8.42
C HIS A 32 -17.60 24.41 8.33
N ILE A 33 -16.70 24.16 7.38
CA ILE A 33 -15.41 24.84 7.24
C ILE A 33 -15.37 25.58 5.90
N GLU A 34 -15.13 26.89 5.96
CA GLU A 34 -14.90 27.75 4.82
C GLU A 34 -13.40 28.06 4.71
N ILE A 35 -12.74 27.55 3.67
CA ILE A 35 -11.36 27.94 3.37
C ILE A 35 -11.38 29.26 2.61
N THR A 36 -10.65 30.26 3.09
CA THR A 36 -10.66 31.61 2.54
C THR A 36 -9.25 32.23 2.49
N TRP A 37 -9.06 33.17 1.56
CA TRP A 37 -7.86 34.00 1.46
C TRP A 37 -8.05 35.40 2.04
N LEU A 38 -9.27 35.74 2.45
CA LEU A 38 -9.59 37.03 3.04
C LEU A 38 -8.93 37.16 4.43
N ASP A 39 -8.60 38.38 4.84
CA ASP A 39 -7.98 38.65 6.14
C ASP A 39 -9.01 38.94 7.25
N THR A 40 -10.31 38.79 6.95
CA THR A 40 -11.42 39.14 7.83
C THR A 40 -12.15 37.90 8.36
N ASP A 41 -12.51 37.97 9.64
CA ASP A 41 -13.32 36.97 10.36
C ASP A 41 -12.74 35.56 10.33
N ILE A 42 -11.42 35.42 10.49
CA ILE A 42 -10.75 34.12 10.53
C ILE A 42 -10.82 33.51 11.93
N ASP A 43 -11.32 32.28 11.99
CA ASP A 43 -11.42 31.49 13.21
C ASP A 43 -10.11 30.71 13.46
N TYR A 44 -9.48 30.15 12.42
CA TYR A 44 -8.18 29.45 12.51
C TYR A 44 -7.23 29.78 11.35
N TYR A 45 -5.94 29.89 11.68
CA TYR A 45 -4.85 29.96 10.70
C TYR A 45 -4.07 28.64 10.73
N PHE A 46 -3.90 28.00 9.59
CA PHE A 46 -3.02 26.85 9.43
C PHE A 46 -1.77 27.27 8.68
N ILE A 47 -0.63 27.29 9.35
CA ILE A 47 0.67 27.65 8.74
C ILE A 47 1.45 26.37 8.48
N PHE A 48 1.87 26.18 7.23
CA PHE A 48 2.74 25.10 6.80
C PHE A 48 4.16 25.62 6.69
N ASN A 49 5.03 25.13 7.57
CA ASN A 49 6.43 25.53 7.72
C ASN A 49 6.61 27.03 8.09
N SER A 50 6.25 27.94 7.19
CA SER A 50 6.17 29.39 7.42
C SER A 50 5.19 30.04 6.44
N PRO A 51 4.63 31.23 6.73
CA PRO A 51 3.74 31.92 5.81
C PRO A 51 4.52 32.52 4.62
N PHE A 52 3.84 32.65 3.48
CA PHE A 52 4.37 33.35 2.31
C PHE A 52 4.53 34.84 2.63
N ASN A 53 5.48 35.51 1.99
CA ASN A 53 5.78 36.91 2.27
C ASN A 53 4.54 37.80 2.16
N GLY A 54 4.23 38.53 3.24
CA GLY A 54 3.13 39.49 3.30
C GLY A 54 1.78 38.92 3.74
N GLU A 55 1.68 37.60 4.02
CA GLU A 55 0.46 37.01 4.56
C GLU A 55 0.27 37.37 6.05
N LEU A 56 -0.95 37.73 6.40
CA LEU A 56 -1.34 38.10 7.76
C LEU A 56 -1.87 36.87 8.52
N PHE A 57 -1.53 36.77 9.81
CA PHE A 57 -2.07 35.75 10.71
C PHE A 57 -2.16 36.23 12.16
N GLN A 58 -2.98 35.56 12.96
CA GLN A 58 -3.13 35.84 14.39
C GLN A 58 -2.55 34.68 15.21
N PRO A 59 -1.43 34.87 15.94
CA PRO A 59 -0.74 33.78 16.64
C PRO A 59 -1.62 32.94 17.57
N ASN A 60 -2.56 33.57 18.30
CA ASN A 60 -3.48 32.90 19.22
C ASN A 60 -4.55 32.03 18.56
N LYS A 61 -4.70 32.13 17.23
CA LYS A 61 -5.60 31.30 16.40
C LYS A 61 -4.82 30.42 15.44
N THR A 62 -3.50 30.32 15.61
CA THR A 62 -2.61 29.69 14.63
C THR A 62 -2.19 28.28 15.04
N ILE A 63 -2.25 27.37 14.09
CA ILE A 63 -1.80 25.99 14.17
C ILE A 63 -0.67 25.83 13.17
N LEU A 64 0.52 25.44 13.64
CA LEU A 64 1.71 25.29 12.82
C LEU A 64 1.92 23.82 12.48
N ILE A 65 1.92 23.50 11.20
CA ILE A 65 2.20 22.16 10.68
C ILE A 65 3.61 22.17 10.11
N LYS A 66 4.49 21.30 10.63
CA LYS A 66 5.88 21.19 10.19
C LYS A 66 6.08 19.89 9.41
N THR A 67 6.58 20.01 8.19
CA THR A 67 7.05 18.87 7.40
C THR A 67 8.51 18.57 7.73
N ASN A 68 8.91 17.29 7.66
CA ASN A 68 10.22 16.80 8.10
C ASN A 68 11.45 17.46 7.42
N ASN A 69 11.26 18.22 6.33
CA ASN A 69 12.32 18.88 5.56
C ASN A 69 12.44 20.39 5.76
N ALA A 70 11.66 21.02 6.65
CA ALA A 70 11.67 22.48 6.81
C ALA A 70 12.58 22.97 7.96
N PRO A 71 13.40 24.01 7.75
CA PRO A 71 14.25 24.58 8.80
C PRO A 71 13.42 25.15 9.97
N ASN A 72 13.99 25.14 11.18
CA ASN A 72 13.36 25.67 12.37
C ASN A 72 13.39 27.20 12.37
N ILE A 73 12.30 27.84 11.92
CA ILE A 73 12.23 29.31 11.80
C ILE A 73 11.78 29.99 13.12
N TYR A 74 11.27 29.23 14.11
CA TYR A 74 10.63 29.78 15.33
C TYR A 74 11.29 29.38 16.66
N GLU A 75 12.61 29.10 16.69
CA GLU A 75 13.32 28.65 17.90
C GLU A 75 13.40 29.67 19.07
N HIS A 76 12.96 30.92 18.87
CA HIS A 76 13.17 32.01 19.83
C HIS A 76 11.92 32.80 20.25
N GLU A 77 10.72 32.38 19.85
CA GLU A 77 9.47 32.97 20.37
C GLU A 77 8.86 32.06 21.44
N PRO A 78 8.27 32.60 22.53
CA PRO A 78 7.53 31.78 23.50
C PRO A 78 6.24 31.28 22.84
N LEU A 79 6.34 30.13 22.16
CA LEU A 79 5.27 29.42 21.44
C LEU A 79 4.24 28.75 22.39
N ASN A 80 3.84 29.41 23.48
CA ASN A 80 2.83 28.87 24.41
C ASN A 80 1.42 28.79 23.77
N PHE A 81 1.27 29.25 22.53
CA PHE A 81 0.00 29.35 21.80
C PHE A 81 -0.04 28.52 20.51
N LEU A 82 1.07 27.88 20.12
CA LEU A 82 1.22 27.22 18.82
C LEU A 82 1.26 25.69 18.98
N LYS A 83 0.22 25.02 18.50
CA LYS A 83 0.17 23.56 18.43
C LYS A 83 0.97 23.10 17.20
N ILE A 84 2.09 22.41 17.45
CA ILE A 84 2.97 21.89 16.40
C ILE A 84 2.55 20.47 16.05
N ILE A 85 2.29 20.19 14.77
CA ILE A 85 1.97 18.85 14.27
C ILE A 85 3.06 18.45 13.25
N PRO A 86 3.89 17.44 13.56
CA PRO A 86 4.83 16.86 12.59
C PRO A 86 4.07 15.96 11.60
N THR A 87 4.36 16.10 10.30
CA THR A 87 3.73 15.28 9.24
C THR A 87 4.67 15.02 8.07
N ASP A 88 4.49 13.87 7.40
CA ASP A 88 5.10 13.52 6.11
C ASP A 88 4.21 13.90 4.90
N CYS A 89 3.06 14.56 5.13
CA CYS A 89 2.09 14.85 4.07
C CYS A 89 2.36 16.21 3.39
N ASP A 90 2.40 16.19 2.05
CA ASP A 90 2.41 17.41 1.22
C ASP A 90 0.99 18.00 1.07
N LEU A 91 0.92 19.34 0.92
CA LEU A 91 -0.34 20.12 0.78
C LEU A 91 -1.19 19.72 -0.44
N GLU A 92 -0.60 19.11 -1.47
CA GLU A 92 -1.31 18.66 -2.68
C GLU A 92 -2.08 17.35 -2.46
N SER A 93 -1.97 16.70 -1.30
CA SER A 93 -2.62 15.41 -1.03
C SER A 93 -4.03 15.56 -0.43
N ILE A 94 -4.96 14.68 -0.82
CA ILE A 94 -6.31 14.58 -0.24
C ILE A 94 -6.27 14.34 1.30
N ASN A 95 -5.15 13.82 1.82
CA ASN A 95 -4.90 13.66 3.26
C ASN A 95 -4.87 14.99 4.04
N PHE A 96 -4.53 16.11 3.39
CA PHE A 96 -4.40 17.42 4.04
C PHE A 96 -5.73 17.96 4.54
N LEU A 97 -6.75 17.99 3.68
CA LEU A 97 -8.07 18.55 4.03
C LEU A 97 -8.73 17.75 5.16
N ASN A 98 -8.53 16.43 5.17
CA ASN A 98 -9.02 15.54 6.23
C ASN A 98 -8.30 15.79 7.57
N LEU A 99 -6.99 16.01 7.55
CA LEU A 99 -6.22 16.38 8.74
C LEU A 99 -6.71 17.71 9.33
N LEU A 100 -6.90 18.73 8.47
CA LEU A 100 -7.38 20.04 8.84
C LEU A 100 -8.77 19.97 9.48
N GLU A 101 -9.70 19.22 8.86
CA GLU A 101 -11.04 19.01 9.39
C GLU A 101 -11.01 18.35 10.77
N GLY A 102 -10.26 17.25 10.92
CA GLY A 102 -10.16 16.52 12.18
C GLY A 102 -9.62 17.38 13.33
N ILE A 103 -8.64 18.25 13.04
CA ILE A 103 -8.09 19.19 14.03
C ILE A 103 -9.15 20.21 14.46
N ILE A 104 -9.88 20.80 13.50
CA ILE A 104 -10.88 21.84 13.79
C ILE A 104 -12.03 21.29 14.62
N TYR A 105 -12.57 20.12 14.26
CA TYR A 105 -13.71 19.56 15.00
C TYR A 105 -13.31 19.21 16.43
N HIS A 106 -12.08 18.74 16.65
CA HIS A 106 -11.55 18.52 17.99
C HIS A 106 -11.46 19.83 18.81
N LEU A 107 -11.00 20.92 18.20
CA LEU A 107 -10.87 22.22 18.88
C LEU A 107 -12.22 22.85 19.21
N GLU A 108 -13.21 22.70 18.32
CA GLU A 108 -14.56 23.24 18.50
C GLU A 108 -15.44 22.36 19.40
N GLY A 109 -14.93 21.21 19.87
CA GLY A 109 -15.73 20.24 20.62
C GLY A 109 -16.94 19.73 19.81
N ILE A 110 -16.90 19.87 18.49
CA ILE A 110 -17.91 19.34 17.59
C ILE A 110 -17.75 17.83 17.66
N PRO A 111 -18.79 17.08 18.07
CA PRO A 111 -18.74 15.63 17.97
C PRO A 111 -18.47 15.33 16.50
N TYR A 112 -17.28 14.77 16.24
CA TYR A 112 -16.92 14.25 14.94
C TYR A 112 -17.85 13.05 14.71
N GLU A 113 -19.11 13.32 14.32
CA GLU A 113 -19.89 12.37 13.53
C GLU A 113 -19.04 12.17 12.29
N SER A 114 -18.18 11.17 12.38
CA SER A 114 -17.18 10.82 11.39
C SER A 114 -17.65 11.25 10.01
N VAL A 115 -16.93 12.17 9.36
CA VAL A 115 -16.68 11.88 7.95
C VAL A 115 -16.08 10.48 8.03
N GLN A 116 -16.87 9.46 7.71
CA GLN A 116 -16.39 8.09 7.63
C GLN A 116 -15.50 8.04 6.39
N VAL A 117 -14.39 8.78 6.41
CA VAL A 117 -13.18 8.36 5.75
C VAL A 117 -12.79 7.12 6.54
N GLY A 118 -13.40 5.99 6.16
CA GLY A 118 -13.17 4.73 6.84
C GLY A 118 -11.66 4.45 6.87
N PRO A 119 -11.18 3.61 7.81
CA PRO A 119 -9.76 3.27 7.88
C PRO A 119 -9.18 2.90 6.51
N ASP A 120 -9.96 2.21 5.66
CA ASP A 120 -9.58 1.91 4.28
C ASP A 120 -9.35 3.15 3.39
N THR A 121 -10.13 4.22 3.51
CA THR A 121 -9.93 5.43 2.71
C THR A 121 -8.65 6.17 3.10
N LEU A 122 -8.32 6.25 4.39
CA LEU A 122 -7.04 6.80 4.84
C LEU A 122 -5.87 5.93 4.38
N THR A 123 -5.98 4.62 4.53
CA THR A 123 -4.98 3.66 4.04
C THR A 123 -4.78 3.82 2.53
N TYR A 124 -5.86 3.91 1.77
CA TYR A 124 -5.79 4.08 0.32
C TYR A 124 -5.09 5.39 -0.05
N GLN A 125 -5.48 6.49 0.59
CA GLN A 125 -4.88 7.79 0.34
C GLN A 125 -3.39 7.82 0.67
N ARG A 126 -2.97 7.10 1.71
CA ARG A 126 -1.56 7.01 2.12
C ARG A 126 -0.69 6.25 1.11
N TYR A 127 -1.20 5.18 0.52
CA TYR A 127 -0.35 4.23 -0.23
C TYR A 127 -0.60 4.19 -1.75
N PHE A 128 -1.75 4.70 -2.22
CA PHE A 128 -2.20 4.52 -3.60
C PHE A 128 -2.63 5.83 -4.30
N THR A 129 -2.36 7.00 -3.72
CA THR A 129 -2.71 8.32 -4.33
C THR A 129 -2.01 8.61 -5.65
N ASN A 130 -0.85 7.99 -5.87
CA ASN A 130 -0.09 8.09 -7.11
C ASN A 130 -0.74 7.32 -8.28
N ILE A 131 -1.80 6.54 -8.04
CA ILE A 131 -2.55 5.84 -9.07
C ILE A 131 -3.58 6.79 -9.67
N THR A 132 -3.25 7.35 -10.82
CA THR A 132 -4.08 8.36 -11.52
C THR A 132 -4.86 7.80 -12.70
N LYS A 133 -4.64 6.53 -13.05
CA LYS A 133 -5.27 5.85 -14.18
C LYS A 133 -5.88 4.52 -13.74
N PRO A 134 -6.87 4.00 -14.47
CA PRO A 134 -7.39 2.66 -14.22
C PRO A 134 -6.26 1.61 -14.25
N VAL A 135 -6.21 0.77 -13.23
CA VAL A 135 -5.22 -0.31 -13.10
C VAL A 135 -5.84 -1.62 -13.58
N LYS A 136 -5.17 -2.28 -14.52
CA LYS A 136 -5.56 -3.58 -15.05
C LYS A 136 -4.78 -4.71 -14.39
N HIS A 137 -3.46 -4.59 -14.33
CA HIS A 137 -2.59 -5.66 -13.81
C HIS A 137 -1.60 -5.11 -12.80
N ILE A 138 -1.57 -5.69 -11.61
CA ILE A 138 -0.73 -5.19 -10.51
C ILE A 138 -0.13 -6.36 -9.74
N CYS A 139 1.11 -6.19 -9.29
CA CYS A 139 1.78 -7.17 -8.44
C CYS A 139 2.04 -6.57 -7.06
N PHE A 140 1.68 -7.31 -6.01
CA PHE A 140 2.07 -7.05 -4.64
C PHE A 140 3.05 -8.12 -4.19
N LEU A 141 4.28 -7.70 -3.92
CA LEU A 141 5.36 -8.53 -3.41
C LEU A 141 5.58 -8.21 -1.93
N HIS A 142 5.18 -9.10 -1.04
CA HIS A 142 5.51 -8.98 0.37
C HIS A 142 6.99 -9.31 0.61
N CYS A 143 7.70 -8.43 1.31
CA CYS A 143 9.06 -8.65 1.75
C CYS A 143 9.13 -8.59 3.28
N CYS A 144 9.77 -9.59 3.88
CA CYS A 144 10.18 -9.52 5.27
C CYS A 144 11.72 -9.43 5.29
N SER A 145 12.22 -8.20 5.42
CA SER A 145 13.64 -7.86 5.38
C SER A 145 14.31 -8.14 6.72
N ILE A 146 15.01 -9.27 6.78
CA ILE A 146 15.82 -9.72 7.90
C ILE A 146 17.18 -10.14 7.33
N GLY A 147 18.15 -9.23 7.38
CA GLY A 147 19.53 -9.46 6.94
C GLY A 147 19.67 -9.83 5.46
N HIS A 148 20.86 -10.30 5.11
CA HIS A 148 21.29 -10.46 3.72
C HIS A 148 20.47 -11.49 2.90
N ALA A 149 20.05 -12.60 3.52
CA ALA A 149 19.33 -13.67 2.80
C ALA A 149 17.98 -13.19 2.23
N SER A 150 17.24 -12.37 3.00
CA SER A 150 15.98 -11.79 2.55
C SER A 150 16.15 -10.90 1.33
N ARG A 151 17.23 -10.11 1.28
CA ARG A 151 17.58 -9.24 0.15
C ARG A 151 17.90 -10.04 -1.11
N MET A 152 18.64 -11.15 -1.00
CA MET A 152 18.94 -12.01 -2.14
C MET A 152 17.67 -12.61 -2.75
N ILE A 153 16.77 -13.13 -1.92
CA ILE A 153 15.49 -13.69 -2.38
C ILE A 153 14.63 -12.61 -3.04
N LEU A 154 14.54 -11.43 -2.42
CA LEU A 154 13.83 -10.29 -3.00
C LEU A 154 14.38 -9.95 -4.39
N ASN A 155 15.71 -9.78 -4.50
CA ASN A 155 16.36 -9.44 -5.77
C ASN A 155 16.12 -10.51 -6.84
N GLN A 156 16.13 -11.80 -6.47
CA GLN A 156 15.82 -12.90 -7.38
C GLN A 156 14.39 -12.79 -7.93
N ILE A 157 13.40 -12.58 -7.06
CA ILE A 157 11.98 -12.46 -7.46
C ILE A 157 11.79 -11.22 -8.33
N VAL A 158 12.27 -10.05 -7.88
CA VAL A 158 12.12 -8.79 -8.62
C VAL A 158 12.79 -8.88 -9.99
N SER A 159 13.99 -9.48 -10.10
CA SER A 159 14.67 -9.66 -11.39
C SER A 159 13.89 -10.56 -12.35
N LYS A 160 13.16 -11.55 -11.85
CA LYS A 160 12.27 -12.39 -12.68
C LYS A 160 11.03 -11.61 -13.13
N VAL A 161 10.39 -10.87 -12.22
CA VAL A 161 9.24 -10.01 -12.59
C VAL A 161 9.66 -8.95 -13.61
N LEU A 162 10.82 -8.31 -13.42
CA LEU A 162 11.36 -7.31 -14.35
C LEU A 162 11.64 -7.85 -15.74
N ARG A 163 12.09 -9.10 -15.87
CA ARG A 163 12.37 -9.70 -17.18
C ARG A 163 11.11 -10.18 -17.88
N GLU A 164 10.21 -10.83 -17.15
CA GLU A 164 9.12 -11.60 -17.77
C GLU A 164 7.79 -10.84 -17.81
N LEU A 165 7.50 -10.03 -16.77
CA LEU A 165 6.13 -9.59 -16.48
C LEU A 165 5.95 -8.07 -16.35
N ILE A 166 7.00 -7.29 -16.04
CA ILE A 166 6.87 -5.85 -15.73
C ILE A 166 6.24 -5.01 -16.85
N ASN A 167 6.40 -5.43 -18.11
CA ASN A 167 5.80 -4.73 -19.24
C ASN A 167 4.27 -4.84 -19.25
N GLU A 168 3.73 -5.93 -18.71
CA GLU A 168 2.29 -6.18 -18.58
C GLU A 168 1.69 -5.50 -17.33
N LEU A 169 2.49 -5.32 -16.27
CA LEU A 169 2.03 -4.68 -15.03
C LEU A 169 1.90 -3.17 -15.19
N ASP A 170 0.89 -2.58 -14.57
CA ASP A 170 0.82 -1.13 -14.34
C ASP A 170 1.75 -0.73 -13.19
N TYR A 171 1.75 -1.51 -12.11
CA TYR A 171 2.58 -1.28 -10.92
C TYR A 171 3.09 -2.60 -10.29
N LEU A 172 4.27 -2.51 -9.68
CA LEU A 172 4.82 -3.51 -8.76
C LEU A 172 5.02 -2.87 -7.39
N TYR A 173 4.17 -3.22 -6.42
CA TYR A 173 4.29 -2.79 -5.04
C TYR A 173 5.12 -3.79 -4.24
N ILE A 174 6.23 -3.33 -3.67
CA ILE A 174 7.04 -4.07 -2.70
C ILE A 174 6.63 -3.60 -1.31
N VAL A 175 5.87 -4.41 -0.59
CA VAL A 175 5.41 -4.09 0.76
C VAL A 175 6.33 -4.78 1.76
N ASN A 176 7.16 -3.97 2.41
CA ASN A 176 8.24 -4.42 3.26
C ASN A 176 7.91 -4.29 4.75
N ILE A 177 8.28 -5.32 5.52
CA ILE A 177 8.44 -5.25 6.96
C ILE A 177 9.88 -5.60 7.37
N GLY A 178 10.35 -5.07 8.49
CA GLY A 178 11.72 -5.25 8.98
C GLY A 178 12.62 -4.07 8.61
N GLU A 179 13.86 -4.37 8.19
CA GLU A 179 14.82 -3.35 7.78
C GLU A 179 14.32 -2.59 6.54
N ASN A 180 14.44 -1.26 6.54
CA ASN A 180 13.97 -0.45 5.43
C ASN A 180 14.72 -0.77 4.13
N ILE A 181 13.97 -0.92 3.04
CA ILE A 181 14.50 -0.99 1.68
C ILE A 181 14.66 0.44 1.15
N VAL A 182 15.78 0.73 0.49
CA VAL A 182 16.07 2.04 -0.10
C VAL A 182 15.67 2.02 -1.57
N GLU A 183 15.04 3.09 -2.06
CA GLU A 183 14.50 3.15 -3.43
C GLU A 183 15.55 2.94 -4.52
N THR A 184 16.80 3.30 -4.26
CA THR A 184 17.92 3.12 -5.20
C THR A 184 18.21 1.67 -5.56
N ASP A 185 17.66 0.72 -4.82
CA ASP A 185 17.90 -0.71 -5.06
C ASP A 185 17.16 -1.24 -6.30
N PHE A 186 16.11 -0.55 -6.77
CA PHE A 186 15.31 -0.97 -7.91
C PHE A 186 14.96 0.20 -8.84
N ILE A 187 15.71 0.36 -9.92
CA ILE A 187 15.51 1.46 -10.89
C ILE A 187 14.46 1.05 -11.92
N ASN A 188 13.18 1.24 -11.60
CA ASN A 188 12.07 1.10 -12.56
C ASN A 188 10.87 1.98 -12.15
N GLU A 189 10.32 2.74 -13.10
CA GLU A 189 9.24 3.70 -12.85
C GLU A 189 7.90 3.07 -12.40
N LYS A 190 7.72 1.76 -12.57
CA LYS A 190 6.52 1.02 -12.13
C LYS A 190 6.67 0.43 -10.73
N ILE A 191 7.87 0.44 -10.14
CA ILE A 191 8.12 -0.09 -8.81
C ILE A 191 7.75 0.95 -7.75
N ARG A 192 7.03 0.53 -6.72
CA ARG A 192 6.70 1.32 -5.53
C ARG A 192 7.08 0.54 -4.29
N ILE A 193 7.84 1.15 -3.39
CA ILE A 193 8.27 0.52 -2.15
C ILE A 193 7.46 1.12 -1.00
N ILE A 194 6.90 0.26 -0.15
CA ILE A 194 6.24 0.65 1.08
C ILE A 194 6.99 -0.02 2.23
N ASN A 195 7.79 0.75 2.97
CA ASN A 195 8.34 0.32 4.25
C ASN A 195 7.26 0.46 5.32
N TYR A 196 6.48 -0.61 5.53
CA TYR A 196 5.25 -0.58 6.32
C TYR A 196 5.53 -0.55 7.83
N SER A 197 6.45 -1.38 8.31
CA SER A 197 6.76 -1.50 9.74
C SER A 197 8.10 -2.22 9.94
N ASN A 198 8.80 -1.93 11.03
CA ASN A 198 9.96 -2.73 11.45
C ASN A 198 9.58 -4.04 12.18
N ASN A 199 8.29 -4.28 12.44
CA ASN A 199 7.82 -5.46 13.17
C ASN A 199 7.63 -6.66 12.23
N THR A 200 8.56 -7.61 12.29
CA THR A 200 8.55 -8.83 11.47
C THR A 200 7.47 -9.84 11.89
N GLN A 201 6.89 -9.70 13.08
CA GLN A 201 5.79 -10.55 13.57
C GLN A 201 4.44 -10.21 12.93
N LEU A 202 4.39 -9.18 12.07
CA LEU A 202 3.21 -8.89 11.27
C LEU A 202 3.06 -9.87 10.10
N PHE A 203 4.11 -10.61 9.74
CA PHE A 203 4.11 -11.52 8.60
C PHE A 203 3.54 -10.85 7.33
N GLU A 204 2.80 -11.60 6.52
CA GLU A 204 2.22 -11.14 5.25
C GLU A 204 0.99 -10.22 5.43
N LYS A 205 0.47 -10.11 6.65
CA LYS A 205 -0.79 -9.40 6.98
C LYS A 205 -0.87 -7.98 6.41
N PRO A 206 0.16 -7.11 6.55
CA PRO A 206 0.08 -5.76 6.02
C PRO A 206 -0.17 -5.73 4.52
N THR A 207 0.52 -6.57 3.76
CA THR A 207 0.38 -6.63 2.30
C THR A 207 -1.02 -7.08 1.90
N LEU A 208 -1.54 -8.13 2.54
CA LEU A 208 -2.87 -8.67 2.23
C LEU A 208 -3.98 -7.66 2.57
N ASN A 209 -3.88 -6.98 3.71
CA ASN A 209 -4.84 -5.93 4.08
C ASN A 209 -4.73 -4.70 3.15
N LEU A 210 -3.53 -4.32 2.71
CA LEU A 210 -3.34 -3.27 1.69
C LEU A 210 -3.96 -3.66 0.35
N MET A 211 -3.80 -4.91 -0.10
CA MET A 211 -4.43 -5.42 -1.32
C MET A 211 -5.96 -5.41 -1.22
N ARG A 212 -6.51 -5.77 -0.06
CA ARG A 212 -7.95 -5.68 0.21
C ARG A 212 -8.43 -4.24 0.10
N CYS A 213 -7.71 -3.31 0.72
CA CYS A 213 -8.00 -1.88 0.65
C CYS A 213 -7.94 -1.37 -0.80
N PHE A 214 -6.86 -1.65 -1.53
CA PHE A 214 -6.71 -1.35 -2.96
C PHE A 214 -7.90 -1.87 -3.76
N SER A 215 -8.34 -3.09 -3.48
CA SER A 215 -9.40 -3.75 -4.23
C SER A 215 -10.78 -3.13 -4.07
N LYS A 216 -11.00 -2.30 -3.04
CA LYS A 216 -12.23 -1.51 -2.90
C LYS A 216 -12.37 -0.48 -4.03
N TYR A 217 -11.26 0.06 -4.51
CA TYR A 217 -11.21 1.16 -5.47
C TYR A 217 -10.88 0.71 -6.90
N HIS A 218 -10.37 -0.51 -7.09
CA HIS A 218 -9.91 -1.03 -8.39
C HIS A 218 -10.50 -2.39 -8.75
N GLN A 219 -11.83 -2.50 -8.80
CA GLN A 219 -12.55 -3.77 -8.96
C GLN A 219 -12.17 -4.58 -10.22
N ASP A 220 -11.72 -3.91 -11.29
CA ASP A 220 -11.39 -4.52 -12.58
C ASP A 220 -9.93 -5.03 -12.66
N ALA A 221 -9.13 -4.81 -11.62
CA ALA A 221 -7.73 -5.23 -11.61
C ALA A 221 -7.58 -6.75 -11.42
N LYS A 222 -6.55 -7.32 -12.04
CA LYS A 222 -6.00 -8.66 -11.74
C LYS A 222 -4.74 -8.48 -10.93
N ILE A 223 -4.66 -9.18 -9.80
CA ILE A 223 -3.64 -8.97 -8.79
C ILE A 223 -2.79 -10.22 -8.64
N LEU A 224 -1.48 -10.08 -8.84
CA LEU A 224 -0.48 -11.08 -8.50
C LEU A 224 0.01 -10.85 -7.08
N TYR A 225 -0.02 -11.89 -6.24
CA TYR A 225 0.57 -11.90 -4.93
C TYR A 225 1.79 -12.83 -4.88
N LEU A 226 2.90 -12.29 -4.39
CA LEU A 226 4.16 -12.99 -4.17
C LEU A 226 4.71 -12.62 -2.79
N HIS A 227 5.61 -13.43 -2.24
CA HIS A 227 6.36 -13.04 -1.05
C HIS A 227 7.77 -13.64 -1.03
N THR A 228 8.63 -13.13 -0.13
CA THR A 228 9.98 -13.68 0.08
C THR A 228 9.93 -15.03 0.84
N LYS A 229 9.26 -16.04 0.27
CA LYS A 229 9.18 -17.38 0.86
C LYS A 229 10.58 -17.98 1.03
N GLY A 230 10.85 -18.45 2.24
CA GLY A 230 12.06 -19.18 2.58
C GLY A 230 13.10 -18.39 3.36
N ILE A 231 12.86 -17.12 3.72
CA ILE A 231 13.85 -16.29 4.47
C ILE A 231 14.30 -16.89 5.81
N THR A 232 13.48 -17.74 6.44
CA THR A 232 13.82 -18.39 7.72
C THR A 232 14.61 -19.68 7.54
N TYR A 233 14.81 -20.13 6.31
CA TYR A 233 15.54 -21.36 6.02
C TYR A 233 16.97 -21.03 5.60
N PRO A 234 17.95 -21.86 6.02
CA PRO A 234 19.31 -21.78 5.51
C PRO A 234 19.37 -21.89 3.98
N SER A 235 20.35 -21.23 3.37
CA SER A 235 20.47 -21.12 1.90
C SER A 235 20.72 -22.45 1.18
N ASP A 236 21.21 -23.46 1.89
CA ASP A 236 21.46 -24.82 1.42
C ASP A 236 20.19 -25.70 1.37
N TYR A 237 19.03 -25.21 1.82
CA TYR A 237 17.73 -25.88 1.68
C TYR A 237 17.19 -25.74 0.24
N VAL A 238 17.81 -26.48 -0.68
CA VAL A 238 17.52 -26.44 -2.13
C VAL A 238 16.03 -26.63 -2.42
N GLN A 239 15.34 -27.51 -1.69
CA GLN A 239 13.92 -27.78 -1.88
C GLN A 239 13.01 -26.56 -1.69
N ILE A 240 13.38 -25.62 -0.81
CA ILE A 240 12.62 -24.37 -0.62
C ILE A 240 12.86 -23.41 -1.78
N SER A 241 14.09 -23.38 -2.30
CA SER A 241 14.42 -22.61 -3.50
C SER A 241 13.71 -23.17 -4.73
N ASP A 242 13.73 -24.48 -4.91
CA ASP A 242 13.02 -25.21 -5.96
C ASP A 242 11.51 -24.93 -5.92
N TRP A 243 10.91 -25.00 -4.74
CA TRP A 243 9.49 -24.68 -4.58
C TRP A 243 9.17 -23.23 -4.98
N ARG A 244 10.01 -22.28 -4.58
CA ARG A 244 9.85 -20.88 -4.99
C ARG A 244 10.00 -20.72 -6.51
N ASN A 245 10.98 -21.39 -7.12
CA ASN A 245 11.19 -21.37 -8.57
C ASN A 245 10.00 -21.96 -9.33
N LEU A 246 9.39 -23.04 -8.84
CA LEU A 246 8.18 -23.62 -9.41
C LEU A 246 7.02 -22.63 -9.40
N LEU A 247 6.78 -21.96 -8.27
CA LEU A 247 5.69 -20.98 -8.14
C LEU A 247 5.92 -19.78 -9.07
N ILE A 248 7.17 -19.27 -9.15
CA ILE A 248 7.54 -18.19 -10.07
C ILE A 248 7.35 -18.61 -11.52
N PHE A 249 7.75 -19.82 -11.91
CA PHE A 249 7.59 -20.32 -13.27
C PHE A 249 6.12 -20.26 -13.72
N PHE A 250 5.22 -20.85 -12.94
CA PHE A 250 3.80 -20.90 -13.33
C PHE A 250 3.09 -19.54 -13.25
N LEU A 251 3.44 -18.68 -12.28
CA LEU A 251 2.69 -17.44 -12.03
C LEU A 251 3.31 -16.20 -12.69
N VAL A 252 4.63 -16.18 -12.89
CA VAL A 252 5.37 -15.05 -13.46
C VAL A 252 5.77 -15.35 -14.90
N GLU A 253 6.42 -16.49 -15.18
CA GLU A 253 6.92 -16.79 -16.52
C GLU A 253 5.78 -17.21 -17.47
N ARG A 254 4.77 -17.90 -16.93
CA ARG A 254 3.55 -18.31 -17.66
C ARG A 254 2.34 -17.41 -17.37
N TYR A 255 2.56 -16.14 -17.02
CA TYR A 255 1.49 -15.21 -16.60
C TYR A 255 0.34 -15.07 -17.61
N ARG A 256 0.60 -15.20 -18.91
CA ARG A 256 -0.43 -15.08 -19.96
C ARG A 256 -1.56 -16.11 -19.77
N THR A 257 -1.20 -17.32 -19.36
CA THR A 257 -2.16 -18.37 -19.01
C THR A 257 -2.95 -17.97 -17.76
N CYS A 258 -2.30 -17.40 -16.75
CA CYS A 258 -2.95 -16.91 -15.54
C CYS A 258 -3.99 -15.83 -15.86
N LEU A 259 -3.61 -14.83 -16.66
CA LEU A 259 -4.50 -13.73 -17.02
C LEU A 259 -5.72 -14.22 -17.81
N LYS A 260 -5.55 -15.16 -18.74
CA LYS A 260 -6.65 -15.77 -19.48
C LYS A 260 -7.59 -16.55 -18.56
N LEU A 261 -7.04 -17.34 -17.63
CA LEU A 261 -7.84 -18.08 -16.66
C LEU A 261 -8.64 -17.13 -15.73
N LEU A 262 -8.08 -15.98 -15.36
CA LEU A 262 -8.80 -14.98 -14.57
C LEU A 262 -9.99 -14.32 -15.29
N ASP A 263 -10.22 -14.59 -16.58
CA ASP A 263 -11.47 -14.19 -17.25
C ASP A 263 -12.66 -15.08 -16.86
N GLU A 264 -12.40 -16.30 -16.36
CA GLU A 264 -13.41 -17.30 -16.00
C GLU A 264 -13.37 -17.69 -14.51
N TYR A 265 -12.21 -17.57 -13.87
CA TYR A 265 -11.92 -17.96 -12.50
C TYR A 265 -11.60 -16.75 -11.62
N ASP A 266 -11.90 -16.86 -10.33
CA ASP A 266 -11.61 -15.82 -9.34
C ASP A 266 -10.13 -15.83 -8.94
N VAL A 267 -9.54 -17.01 -8.84
CA VAL A 267 -8.17 -17.22 -8.38
C VAL A 267 -7.43 -18.27 -9.21
N VAL A 268 -6.13 -18.07 -9.39
CA VAL A 268 -5.24 -18.98 -10.11
C VAL A 268 -3.98 -19.21 -9.29
N GLY A 269 -3.60 -20.47 -9.09
CA GLY A 269 -2.46 -20.83 -8.27
C GLY A 269 -1.91 -22.21 -8.61
N SER A 270 -1.00 -22.71 -7.79
CA SER A 270 -0.44 -24.06 -7.88
C SER A 270 -0.49 -24.74 -6.52
N ASN A 271 -0.38 -26.06 -6.50
CA ASN A 271 -0.35 -26.89 -5.29
C ASN A 271 -1.53 -26.58 -4.35
N PHE A 272 -2.75 -26.62 -4.88
CA PHE A 272 -3.94 -26.43 -4.06
C PHE A 272 -4.10 -27.59 -3.07
N SER A 273 -4.27 -27.27 -1.80
CA SER A 273 -4.55 -28.22 -0.72
C SER A 273 -5.84 -27.84 -0.01
N LEU A 274 -6.57 -28.86 0.48
CA LEU A 274 -7.71 -28.69 1.38
C LEU A 274 -7.31 -28.78 2.86
N ASP A 275 -6.13 -29.34 3.15
CA ASP A 275 -5.62 -29.59 4.50
C ASP A 275 -4.51 -28.60 4.85
N PRO A 276 -4.52 -27.98 6.05
CA PRO A 276 -5.58 -28.03 7.07
C PRO A 276 -6.82 -27.21 6.70
N HIS A 277 -6.65 -26.24 5.81
CA HIS A 277 -7.72 -25.42 5.23
C HIS A 277 -7.46 -25.22 3.74
N PRO A 278 -8.47 -24.86 2.92
CA PRO A 278 -8.29 -24.55 1.51
C PRO A 278 -7.23 -23.46 1.27
N HIS A 279 -6.17 -23.77 0.54
CA HIS A 279 -5.11 -22.81 0.19
C HIS A 279 -4.28 -23.28 -1.01
N PHE A 280 -3.53 -22.34 -1.61
CA PHE A 280 -2.43 -22.68 -2.50
C PHE A 280 -1.15 -22.79 -1.67
N SER A 281 -0.61 -23.99 -1.52
CA SER A 281 0.58 -24.20 -0.70
C SER A 281 1.76 -23.41 -1.25
N GLY A 282 2.36 -22.60 -0.38
CA GLY A 282 3.40 -21.64 -0.76
C GLY A 282 2.92 -20.19 -0.82
N ASN A 283 1.61 -19.97 -0.84
CA ASN A 283 0.93 -18.67 -0.81
C ASN A 283 1.37 -17.70 -1.91
N PHE A 284 1.55 -18.20 -3.14
CA PHE A 284 1.72 -17.37 -4.34
C PHE A 284 0.51 -17.63 -5.25
N TRP A 285 -0.09 -16.58 -5.79
CA TRP A 285 -1.30 -16.72 -6.60
C TRP A 285 -1.65 -15.44 -7.34
N TRP A 286 -2.46 -15.59 -8.38
CA TRP A 286 -3.20 -14.53 -9.04
C TRP A 286 -4.67 -14.53 -8.55
N SER A 287 -5.29 -13.36 -8.45
CA SER A 287 -6.71 -13.21 -8.12
C SER A 287 -7.33 -12.03 -8.84
N THR A 288 -8.64 -12.06 -9.07
CA THR A 288 -9.38 -10.83 -9.39
C THR A 288 -9.46 -9.94 -8.16
N SER A 289 -9.39 -8.62 -8.38
CA SER A 289 -9.59 -7.63 -7.33
C SER A 289 -10.99 -7.70 -6.75
N LYS A 290 -12.00 -7.95 -7.60
CA LYS A 290 -13.38 -8.23 -7.20
C LYS A 290 -13.48 -9.33 -6.14
N HIS A 291 -12.77 -10.46 -6.31
CA HIS A 291 -12.73 -11.53 -5.29
C HIS A 291 -12.08 -11.05 -4.00
N ILE A 292 -10.90 -10.43 -4.09
CA ILE A 292 -10.18 -9.90 -2.91
C ILE A 292 -11.04 -8.91 -2.10
N ASN A 293 -11.83 -8.08 -2.77
CA ASN A 293 -12.72 -7.12 -2.10
C ASN A 293 -13.81 -7.79 -1.23
N THR A 294 -14.14 -9.07 -1.48
CA THR A 294 -15.09 -9.83 -0.66
C THR A 294 -14.45 -10.43 0.60
N LEU A 295 -13.12 -10.47 0.68
CA LEU A 295 -12.41 -11.10 1.78
C LEU A 295 -12.44 -10.23 3.05
N PRO A 296 -12.47 -10.85 4.24
CA PRO A 296 -12.41 -10.13 5.50
C PRO A 296 -11.04 -9.48 5.69
N GLU A 297 -10.97 -8.44 6.51
CA GLU A 297 -9.68 -7.95 7.00
C GLU A 297 -9.04 -8.99 7.92
N ILE A 298 -7.73 -9.21 7.79
CA ILE A 298 -6.98 -10.06 8.71
C ILE A 298 -6.70 -9.22 9.96
N ILE A 299 -7.34 -9.56 11.08
CA ILE A 299 -7.17 -8.85 12.37
C ILE A 299 -6.18 -9.60 13.28
N SER A 300 -6.13 -10.93 13.18
CA SER A 300 -5.29 -11.77 14.02
C SER A 300 -3.79 -11.51 13.79
N ASN A 301 -2.96 -12.04 14.69
CA ASN A 301 -1.50 -12.13 14.51
C ASN A 301 -1.06 -13.58 14.24
N VAL A 302 -1.98 -14.46 13.84
CA VAL A 302 -1.68 -15.85 13.53
C VAL A 302 -1.16 -15.90 12.10
N ARG A 303 0.10 -16.33 11.94
CA ARG A 303 0.77 -16.39 10.63
C ARG A 303 -0.04 -17.14 9.57
N HIS A 304 -0.61 -18.29 9.95
CA HIS A 304 -1.35 -19.16 9.04
C HIS A 304 -2.63 -18.54 8.48
N ASP A 305 -3.21 -17.56 9.17
CA ASP A 305 -4.39 -16.86 8.66
C ASP A 305 -4.07 -16.12 7.35
N CYS A 306 -2.81 -15.71 7.13
CA CYS A 306 -2.37 -15.12 5.87
C CYS A 306 -2.34 -16.14 4.72
N GLU A 307 -1.99 -17.40 5.00
CA GLU A 307 -1.89 -18.47 4.00
C GLU A 307 -3.28 -18.98 3.58
N TRP A 308 -4.25 -18.92 4.48
CA TRP A 308 -5.63 -19.38 4.23
C TRP A 308 -6.58 -18.25 3.80
N TRP A 309 -6.11 -17.00 3.85
CA TRP A 309 -6.95 -15.82 3.63
C TRP A 309 -7.69 -15.81 2.29
N LEU A 310 -7.02 -16.21 1.20
CA LEU A 310 -7.56 -16.14 -0.15
C LEU A 310 -8.88 -16.93 -0.32
N PHE A 311 -9.06 -18.00 0.45
CA PHE A 311 -10.24 -18.87 0.40
C PHE A 311 -11.14 -18.71 1.64
N ASN A 312 -10.85 -17.73 2.50
CA ASN A 312 -11.62 -17.51 3.72
C ASN A 312 -13.05 -17.07 3.37
N ASN A 313 -14.05 -17.66 4.05
CA ASN A 313 -15.46 -17.27 3.97
C ASN A 313 -16.17 -17.36 2.61
N ASN A 314 -15.69 -18.17 1.65
CA ASN A 314 -16.43 -18.34 0.40
C ASN A 314 -16.32 -19.76 -0.19
N PRO A 315 -17.36 -20.61 -0.09
CA PRO A 315 -17.36 -21.95 -0.69
C PRO A 315 -17.45 -21.94 -2.22
N ASN A 316 -17.78 -20.79 -2.83
CA ASN A 316 -18.05 -20.64 -4.26
C ASN A 316 -16.88 -20.03 -5.05
N VAL A 317 -15.69 -19.84 -4.44
CA VAL A 317 -14.52 -19.31 -5.14
C VAL A 317 -14.18 -20.23 -6.32
N LYS A 318 -14.27 -19.69 -7.54
CA LYS A 318 -13.84 -20.39 -8.74
C LYS A 318 -12.32 -20.35 -8.80
N LYS A 319 -11.69 -21.49 -8.59
CA LYS A 319 -10.23 -21.63 -8.64
C LYS A 319 -9.79 -22.39 -9.88
N SER A 320 -8.64 -22.00 -10.42
CA SER A 320 -7.87 -22.79 -11.37
C SER A 320 -6.52 -23.17 -10.75
N VAL A 321 -6.12 -24.44 -10.92
CA VAL A 321 -4.84 -24.98 -10.44
C VAL A 321 -3.97 -25.26 -11.65
N LEU A 322 -2.89 -24.49 -11.81
CA LEU A 322 -1.96 -24.61 -12.94
C LEU A 322 -1.13 -25.89 -12.87
N TYR A 323 -0.74 -26.27 -11.67
CA TYR A 323 0.16 -27.39 -11.43
C TYR A 323 0.00 -27.95 -10.02
N THR A 324 0.17 -29.26 -9.87
CA THR A 324 0.21 -29.94 -8.58
C THR A 324 1.42 -30.87 -8.57
N SER A 325 2.43 -30.55 -7.76
CA SER A 325 3.68 -31.32 -7.73
C SER A 325 3.56 -32.68 -7.04
N ASN A 326 2.54 -32.87 -6.20
CA ASN A 326 2.31 -34.08 -5.39
C ASN A 326 3.52 -34.49 -4.51
N VAL A 327 4.33 -33.52 -4.08
CA VAL A 327 5.47 -33.75 -3.16
C VAL A 327 5.39 -32.85 -1.94
N ASN A 328 6.02 -33.27 -0.85
CA ASN A 328 6.26 -32.40 0.30
C ASN A 328 7.50 -31.55 0.05
N HIS A 329 7.29 -30.30 -0.39
CA HIS A 329 8.35 -29.34 -0.70
C HIS A 329 9.21 -28.91 0.51
N TYR A 330 8.81 -29.23 1.75
CA TYR A 330 9.66 -28.99 2.91
C TYR A 330 10.80 -30.01 3.01
N THR A 331 10.64 -31.19 2.40
CA THR A 331 11.58 -32.31 2.52
C THR A 331 12.11 -32.81 1.19
N THR A 332 11.49 -32.46 0.07
CA THR A 332 11.76 -33.06 -1.24
C THR A 332 12.20 -32.00 -2.25
N PRO A 333 13.45 -32.06 -2.76
CA PRO A 333 13.88 -31.22 -3.89
C PRO A 333 12.99 -31.40 -5.12
N TYR A 334 12.83 -30.32 -5.89
CA TYR A 334 11.92 -30.28 -7.03
C TYR A 334 12.48 -29.38 -8.16
N PRO A 335 13.60 -29.75 -8.78
CA PRO A 335 14.32 -28.91 -9.73
C PRO A 335 13.50 -28.58 -10.98
N THR A 336 13.84 -27.46 -11.64
CA THR A 336 13.19 -26.94 -12.84
C THR A 336 12.98 -27.95 -13.95
N SER A 337 13.93 -28.88 -14.15
CA SER A 337 13.84 -29.93 -15.17
C SER A 337 12.64 -30.88 -15.03
N ILE A 338 11.94 -30.87 -13.89
CA ILE A 338 10.74 -31.69 -13.66
C ILE A 338 9.50 -31.05 -14.29
N TYR A 339 9.40 -29.72 -14.26
CA TYR A 339 8.18 -29.00 -14.62
C TYR A 339 8.34 -28.02 -15.79
N ASP A 340 9.58 -27.79 -16.23
CA ASP A 340 9.88 -26.99 -17.41
C ASP A 340 10.53 -27.89 -18.49
N PRO A 341 9.78 -28.26 -19.54
CA PRO A 341 10.29 -29.10 -20.61
C PRO A 341 11.47 -28.46 -21.37
N ASP A 342 11.53 -27.13 -21.41
CA ASP A 342 12.54 -26.39 -22.16
C ASP A 342 13.90 -26.38 -21.43
N ALA A 343 13.89 -26.56 -20.10
CA ALA A 343 15.10 -26.56 -19.27
C ALA A 343 16.05 -27.75 -19.51
N ILE A 344 15.60 -28.79 -20.22
CA ILE A 344 16.43 -29.96 -20.58
C ILE A 344 17.34 -29.64 -21.79
N ASN A 345 16.97 -28.65 -22.61
CA ASN A 345 17.67 -28.32 -23.85
C ASN A 345 18.77 -27.24 -23.71
N GLU A 346 18.97 -26.68 -22.51
CA GLU A 346 19.98 -25.66 -22.22
C GLU A 346 21.26 -26.20 -21.53
N LYS A 347 21.49 -27.53 -21.55
CA LYS A 347 22.71 -28.15 -21.00
C LYS A 347 23.74 -28.55 -22.06
#